data_AF-A0AAE0WGM4-F1
#
_entry.id   AF-A0AAE0WGM4-F1
#
_cell.length_a   1.000
_cell.length_b   1.000
_cell.length_c   1.000
_cell.angle_alpha   90.00
_cell.angle_beta   90.00
_cell.angle_gamma   90.00
#
_symmetry.space_group_name_H-M   'P 1'
#
loop_
_entity.id
_entity.type
_entity.pdbx_description
1 polymer ?
#
loop_
_entity_poly.entity_id
_entity_poly.type
_entity_poly.pdbx_seq_one_letter_code
_entity_poly.pdbx_strand_id
1 'polypeptide(L)'
;MTTPKSVSLALLLILTFGLLCCWKTTLPHLEIGKAWSCDLQLPQRQPYERDFTAGNSTLGFEAILVLSQGTEWRIQGMRAAARVSGIEFQVPAQPNWPEQFIRAFKKFCSVEAHGAAVGWLGHMELLKLVVQSVCSSALILEDDMDWDTEIRNQTRLIAAAVRALTNEEDNAQAPYGSGWDVL
;
A
#
# COMPACT_ATOMS: atom_id res chain seq x y z
N MET A 1 29.38 -24.17 -59.40
CA MET A 1 30.00 -23.13 -58.55
C MET A 1 28.93 -22.11 -58.18
N THR A 2 28.37 -22.23 -56.98
CA THR A 2 27.40 -21.28 -56.43
C THR A 2 27.83 -20.96 -55.01
N THR A 3 28.23 -19.72 -54.77
CA THR A 3 28.69 -19.21 -53.47
C THR A 3 27.50 -19.01 -52.53
N PRO A 4 27.63 -19.30 -51.22
CA PRO A 4 26.62 -18.93 -50.24
C PRO A 4 26.69 -17.42 -49.96
N LYS A 5 25.54 -16.74 -50.02
CA LYS A 5 25.42 -15.33 -49.62
C LYS A 5 25.53 -15.25 -48.09
N SER A 6 26.54 -14.56 -47.58
CA SER A 6 26.64 -14.23 -46.16
C SER A 6 25.51 -13.27 -45.79
N VAL A 7 24.58 -13.74 -44.97
CA VAL A 7 23.65 -12.85 -44.28
C VAL A 7 24.46 -12.17 -43.17
N SER A 8 24.71 -10.87 -43.35
CA SER A 8 25.50 -10.06 -42.43
C SER A 8 24.88 -10.10 -41.03
N LEU A 9 25.67 -10.45 -40.00
CA LEU A 9 25.25 -10.45 -38.58
C LEU A 9 24.59 -9.12 -38.16
N ALA A 10 24.91 -8.04 -38.85
CA ALA A 10 24.31 -6.72 -38.65
C ALA A 10 22.78 -6.70 -38.87
N LEU A 11 22.25 -7.48 -39.83
CA LEU A 11 20.80 -7.54 -40.07
C LEU A 11 20.06 -8.30 -38.95
N LEU A 12 20.70 -9.30 -38.34
CA LEU A 12 20.10 -10.07 -37.24
C LEU A 12 20.02 -9.24 -35.95
N LEU A 13 21.02 -8.37 -35.69
CA LEU A 13 21.03 -7.46 -34.55
C LEU A 13 20.04 -6.30 -34.66
N ILE A 14 19.80 -5.79 -35.88
CA ILE A 14 18.81 -4.71 -36.10
C ILE A 14 17.38 -5.24 -35.93
N LEU A 15 17.11 -6.50 -36.31
CA LEU A 15 15.81 -7.13 -36.09
C LEU A 15 15.55 -7.43 -34.60
N THR A 16 16.56 -7.82 -33.82
CA THR A 16 16.40 -8.01 -32.37
C THR A 16 16.25 -6.70 -31.61
N PHE A 17 16.98 -5.63 -31.99
CA PHE A 17 16.79 -4.30 -31.40
C PHE A 17 15.46 -3.65 -31.81
N GLY A 18 15.03 -3.82 -33.07
CA GLY A 18 13.75 -3.32 -33.57
C GLY A 18 12.54 -4.00 -32.90
N LEU A 19 12.61 -5.31 -32.64
CA LEU A 19 11.58 -6.04 -31.90
C LEU A 19 11.57 -5.68 -30.40
N LEU A 20 12.72 -5.40 -29.78
CA LEU A 20 12.76 -4.88 -28.40
C LEU A 20 12.21 -3.45 -28.29
N CYS A 21 12.45 -2.59 -29.29
CA CYS A 21 11.91 -1.23 -29.32
C CYS A 21 10.41 -1.18 -29.64
N CYS A 22 9.90 -2.06 -30.51
CA CYS A 22 8.46 -2.15 -30.81
C CYS A 22 7.65 -2.83 -29.69
N TRP A 23 8.24 -3.66 -28.84
CA TRP A 23 7.54 -4.18 -27.65
C TRP A 23 7.20 -3.05 -26.66
N LYS A 24 8.06 -2.02 -26.54
CA LYS A 24 7.80 -0.88 -25.64
C LYS A 24 6.70 0.06 -26.12
N THR A 25 6.31 0.05 -27.38
CA THR A 25 5.42 1.09 -27.95
C THR A 25 4.01 0.62 -28.30
N THR A 26 3.64 -0.64 -28.02
CA THR A 26 2.32 -1.18 -28.40
C THR A 26 1.59 -1.93 -27.29
N LEU A 27 1.83 -1.56 -26.05
CA LEU A 27 0.84 -1.73 -24.99
C LEU A 27 0.26 -0.34 -24.75
N PRO A 28 -1.06 -0.11 -24.86
CA PRO A 28 -1.63 1.06 -24.24
C PRO A 28 -1.24 0.95 -22.77
N HIS A 29 -0.31 1.81 -22.38
CA HIS A 29 0.16 1.91 -21.02
C HIS A 29 -1.09 2.12 -20.18
N LEU A 30 -1.51 1.09 -19.46
CA LEU A 30 -2.28 1.28 -18.26
C LEU A 30 -1.35 2.19 -17.44
N GLU A 31 -1.63 3.50 -17.46
CA GLU A 31 -0.90 4.53 -16.71
C GLU A 31 -1.20 4.32 -15.22
N ILE A 32 -0.91 3.13 -14.69
CA ILE A 32 -1.02 2.76 -13.28
C ILE A 32 0.03 3.55 -12.48
N GLY A 33 1.07 4.09 -13.13
CA GLY A 33 2.19 4.74 -12.45
C GLY A 33 2.14 6.28 -12.36
N LYS A 34 1.25 6.99 -13.07
CA LYS A 34 1.20 8.47 -13.01
C LYS A 34 0.15 9.02 -12.06
N ALA A 35 -0.84 8.24 -11.66
CA ALA A 35 -1.89 8.68 -10.75
C ALA A 35 -1.54 8.48 -9.25
N TRP A 36 -0.41 7.83 -8.95
CA TRP A 36 -0.10 7.34 -7.60
C TRP A 36 1.40 7.48 -7.29
N SER A 37 1.96 8.68 -7.47
CA SER A 37 3.05 9.06 -6.55
C SER A 37 2.45 9.19 -5.14
N CYS A 38 3.28 9.24 -4.10
CA CYS A 38 2.90 9.79 -2.79
C CYS A 38 2.48 11.29 -2.87
N ASP A 39 1.75 11.69 -3.91
CA ASP A 39 0.72 12.73 -3.91
C ASP A 39 -0.64 12.07 -3.58
N LEU A 40 -0.63 11.16 -2.62
CA LEU A 40 -1.68 11.13 -1.61
C LEU A 40 -1.94 12.62 -1.28
N GLN A 41 -3.12 13.19 -1.57
CA GLN A 41 -3.44 14.55 -1.10
C GLN A 41 -3.54 14.51 0.42
N LEU A 42 -2.40 14.36 1.10
CA LEU A 42 -2.22 14.78 2.46
C LEU A 42 -2.67 16.24 2.46
N PRO A 43 -3.57 16.64 3.36
CA PRO A 43 -3.90 18.03 3.54
C PRO A 43 -2.59 18.82 3.55
N GLN A 44 -2.48 19.88 2.75
CA GLN A 44 -1.32 20.78 2.76
C GLN A 44 -1.12 21.21 4.23
N ARG A 45 -0.21 20.52 4.92
CA ARG A 45 0.00 20.70 6.35
C ARG A 45 0.64 22.06 6.53
N GLN A 46 -0.01 22.88 7.35
CA GLN A 46 0.55 24.13 7.89
C GLN A 46 1.97 23.86 8.43
N PRO A 47 2.88 24.85 8.47
CA PRO A 47 4.32 24.67 8.73
C PRO A 47 4.66 24.31 10.19
N TYR A 48 3.78 23.58 10.88
CA TYR A 48 4.03 23.02 12.20
C TYR A 48 5.07 21.90 12.12
N GLU A 49 5.94 21.87 13.11
CA GLU A 49 6.96 20.85 13.34
C GLU A 49 6.37 19.43 13.18
N ARG A 50 6.99 18.57 12.38
CA ARG A 50 6.47 17.21 12.15
C ARG A 50 6.49 16.45 13.48
N ASP A 51 5.31 16.16 14.03
CA ASP A 51 5.16 15.25 15.15
C ASP A 51 5.41 13.82 14.66
N PHE A 52 6.59 13.30 14.98
CA PHE A 52 6.99 11.92 14.67
C PHE A 52 6.69 10.95 15.82
N THR A 53 6.02 11.41 16.89
CA THR A 53 5.66 10.52 17.99
C THR A 53 4.59 9.52 17.55
N ALA A 54 4.57 8.34 18.18
CA ALA A 54 3.50 7.37 17.98
C ALA A 54 2.12 7.87 18.44
N GLY A 55 2.03 9.05 19.05
CA GLY A 55 0.75 9.67 19.38
C GLY A 55 0.39 10.85 18.47
N ASN A 56 1.01 10.99 17.29
CA ASN A 56 0.57 11.94 16.28
C ASN A 56 -0.79 11.51 15.66
N SER A 57 -1.29 12.21 14.63
CA SER A 57 -2.58 11.87 14.01
C SER A 57 -2.55 10.57 13.18
N THR A 58 -1.38 10.08 12.79
CA THR A 58 -1.19 8.83 12.05
C THR A 58 -0.57 7.72 12.91
N LEU A 59 -0.64 7.90 14.24
CA LEU A 59 -0.12 6.98 15.25
C LEU A 59 1.36 6.62 15.06
N GLY A 60 2.18 7.50 14.48
CA GLY A 60 3.61 7.28 14.23
C GLY A 60 3.93 6.59 12.90
N PHE A 61 2.93 6.22 12.11
CA PHE A 61 3.11 5.73 10.74
C PHE A 61 3.06 6.88 9.74
N GLU A 62 3.55 6.68 8.52
CA GLU A 62 3.42 7.71 7.47
C GLU A 62 1.96 7.89 7.03
N ALA A 63 1.20 6.79 6.96
CA ALA A 63 -0.22 6.81 6.65
C ALA A 63 -0.99 5.72 7.39
N ILE A 64 -2.26 6.01 7.70
CA ILE A 64 -3.24 4.99 8.07
C ILE A 64 -4.13 4.75 6.86
N LEU A 65 -4.19 3.51 6.39
CA LEU A 65 -5.01 3.06 5.28
C LEU A 65 -6.14 2.17 5.78
N VAL A 66 -7.36 2.43 5.34
CA VAL A 66 -8.54 1.66 5.72
C VAL A 66 -8.98 0.80 4.54
N LEU A 67 -9.02 -0.50 4.76
CA LEU A 67 -9.64 -1.49 3.91
C LEU A 67 -11.16 -1.44 4.06
N SER A 68 -11.84 -0.98 3.02
CA SER A 68 -13.30 -0.93 2.97
C SER A 68 -13.80 -1.28 1.57
N GLN A 69 -14.97 -1.90 1.50
CA GLN A 69 -15.71 -2.08 0.24
C GLN A 69 -16.47 -0.79 -0.19
N GLY A 70 -16.24 0.34 0.47
CA GLY A 70 -16.93 1.59 0.15
C GLY A 70 -18.29 1.74 0.83
N THR A 71 -18.56 0.98 1.89
CA THR A 71 -19.84 1.04 2.61
C THR A 71 -19.97 2.39 3.31
N GLU A 72 -20.86 3.25 2.81
CA GLU A 72 -20.93 4.66 3.21
C GLU A 72 -21.09 4.85 4.73
N TRP A 73 -22.03 4.15 5.36
CA TRP A 73 -22.28 4.32 6.80
C TRP A 73 -21.09 3.85 7.67
N ARG A 74 -20.35 2.82 7.25
CA ARG A 74 -19.14 2.35 7.96
C ARG A 74 -18.04 3.40 7.89
N ILE A 75 -17.78 3.89 6.69
CA ILE A 75 -16.77 4.93 6.47
C ILE A 75 -17.13 6.21 7.24
N GLN A 76 -18.40 6.61 7.23
CA GLN A 76 -18.87 7.78 7.98
C GLN A 76 -18.72 7.59 9.50
N GLY A 77 -19.10 6.42 10.03
CA GLY A 77 -18.92 6.07 11.44
C GLY A 77 -17.45 6.09 11.85
N MET A 78 -16.58 5.46 11.07
CA MET A 78 -15.14 5.43 11.29
C MET A 78 -14.52 6.83 11.24
N ARG A 79 -14.94 7.70 10.30
CA ARG A 79 -14.52 9.11 10.25
C ARG A 79 -14.99 9.90 11.48
N ALA A 80 -16.17 9.60 12.03
CA ALA A 80 -16.64 10.21 13.26
C ALA A 80 -15.79 9.77 14.46
N ALA A 81 -15.50 8.47 14.58
CA ALA A 81 -14.61 7.94 15.63
C ALA A 81 -13.21 8.56 15.54
N ALA A 82 -12.64 8.66 14.34
CA ALA A 82 -11.33 9.26 14.12
C ALA A 82 -11.28 10.74 14.49
N ARG A 83 -12.37 11.48 14.27
CA ARG A 83 -12.49 12.88 14.72
C ARG A 83 -12.45 13.00 16.24
N VAL A 84 -13.05 12.05 16.95
CA VAL A 84 -13.07 12.03 18.43
C VAL A 84 -11.69 11.68 18.98
N SER A 85 -11.03 10.66 18.41
CA SER A 85 -9.69 10.25 18.86
C SER A 85 -8.54 11.11 18.30
N GLY A 86 -8.83 11.99 17.36
CA GLY A 86 -7.84 12.87 16.72
C GLY A 86 -6.86 12.13 15.81
N ILE A 87 -7.31 11.07 15.13
CA ILE A 87 -6.51 10.35 14.13
C ILE A 87 -6.98 10.68 12.71
N GLU A 88 -6.09 10.48 11.73
CA GLU A 88 -6.34 10.72 10.32
C GLU A 88 -6.04 9.46 9.53
N PHE A 89 -6.96 9.07 8.66
CA PHE A 89 -6.81 7.91 7.80
C PHE A 89 -7.35 8.18 6.41
N GLN A 90 -7.03 7.27 5.48
CA GLN A 90 -7.51 7.30 4.12
C GLN A 90 -8.20 6.00 3.78
N VAL A 91 -9.13 6.05 2.82
CA VAL A 91 -9.86 4.87 2.34
C VAL A 91 -9.57 4.71 0.85
N PRO A 92 -8.49 4.00 0.48
CA PRO A 92 -8.18 3.74 -0.91
C PRO A 92 -9.29 2.92 -1.58
N ALA A 93 -9.66 3.31 -2.81
CA ALA A 93 -10.67 2.59 -3.58
C ALA A 93 -10.22 1.16 -3.86
N GLN A 94 -11.07 0.18 -3.55
CA GLN A 94 -10.82 -1.22 -3.84
C GLN A 94 -11.28 -1.54 -5.27
N PRO A 95 -10.52 -2.33 -6.04
CA PRO A 95 -10.95 -2.73 -7.36
C PRO A 95 -12.11 -3.73 -7.28
N ASN A 96 -12.97 -3.73 -8.29
CA ASN A 96 -13.97 -4.77 -8.43
C ASN A 96 -13.36 -5.99 -9.14
N TRP A 97 -12.99 -7.02 -8.38
CA TRP A 97 -12.41 -8.24 -8.96
C TRP A 97 -13.49 -9.08 -9.66
N PRO A 98 -13.24 -9.56 -10.90
CA PRO A 98 -14.16 -10.48 -11.56
C PRO A 98 -14.39 -11.74 -10.73
N GLU A 99 -15.63 -12.25 -10.69
CA GLU A 99 -15.95 -13.45 -9.90
C GLU A 99 -15.08 -14.66 -10.27
N GLN A 100 -14.69 -14.81 -11.55
CA GLN A 100 -13.79 -15.91 -11.92
C GLN A 100 -12.41 -15.81 -11.25
N PHE A 101 -11.93 -14.58 -11.00
CA PHE A 101 -10.66 -14.33 -10.33
C PHE A 101 -10.79 -14.67 -8.85
N ILE A 102 -11.87 -14.24 -8.20
CA ILE A 102 -12.16 -14.57 -6.79
C ILE A 102 -12.26 -16.08 -6.61
N ARG A 103 -12.98 -16.79 -7.49
CA ARG A 103 -13.06 -18.27 -7.46
C ARG A 103 -11.69 -18.94 -7.63
N ALA A 104 -10.86 -18.42 -8.53
CA ALA A 104 -9.51 -18.95 -8.73
C ALA A 104 -8.64 -18.73 -7.47
N PHE A 105 -8.70 -17.54 -6.87
CA PHE A 105 -8.01 -17.22 -5.63
C PHE A 105 -8.46 -18.11 -4.47
N LYS A 106 -9.78 -18.27 -4.28
CA LYS A 106 -10.36 -19.19 -3.29
C LYS A 106 -9.81 -20.61 -3.42
N LYS A 107 -9.73 -21.12 -4.64
CA LYS A 107 -9.17 -22.45 -4.92
C LYS A 107 -7.66 -22.52 -4.62
N PHE A 108 -6.92 -21.48 -4.96
CA PHE A 108 -5.46 -21.43 -4.76
C PHE A 108 -5.09 -21.34 -3.28
N CYS A 109 -5.75 -20.45 -2.53
CA CYS A 109 -5.49 -20.20 -1.11
C CYS A 109 -6.30 -21.10 -0.17
N SER A 110 -7.11 -22.03 -0.68
CA SER A 110 -8.03 -22.86 0.10
C SER A 110 -8.98 -22.06 1.01
N VAL A 111 -9.46 -20.90 0.52
CA VAL A 111 -10.39 -20.02 1.25
C VAL A 111 -11.83 -20.30 0.80
N GLU A 112 -12.68 -20.75 1.72
CA GLU A 112 -14.06 -21.12 1.36
C GLU A 112 -15.02 -19.92 1.28
N ALA A 113 -14.89 -18.96 2.20
CA ALA A 113 -15.78 -17.81 2.27
C ALA A 113 -15.44 -16.76 1.20
N HIS A 114 -16.45 -16.28 0.46
CA HIS A 114 -16.26 -15.24 -0.55
C HIS A 114 -15.75 -13.93 0.07
N GLY A 115 -16.35 -13.49 1.18
CA GLY A 115 -15.93 -12.27 1.88
C GLY A 115 -14.48 -12.33 2.37
N ALA A 116 -14.04 -13.48 2.89
CA ALA A 116 -12.65 -13.67 3.30
C ALA A 116 -11.68 -13.57 2.12
N ALA A 117 -12.02 -14.18 0.97
CA ALA A 117 -11.19 -14.07 -0.23
C ALA A 117 -11.09 -12.62 -0.73
N VAL A 118 -12.19 -11.88 -0.74
CA VAL A 118 -12.22 -10.46 -1.11
C VAL A 118 -11.41 -9.61 -0.12
N GLY A 119 -11.50 -9.89 1.18
CA GLY A 119 -10.67 -9.23 2.21
C GLY A 119 -9.17 -9.44 1.95
N TRP A 120 -8.74 -10.68 1.72
CA TRP A 120 -7.36 -10.99 1.37
C TRP A 120 -6.88 -10.26 0.12
N LEU A 121 -7.71 -10.25 -0.94
CA LEU A 121 -7.39 -9.52 -2.16
C LEU A 121 -7.24 -8.02 -1.92
N GLY A 122 -8.12 -7.42 -1.09
CA GLY A 122 -8.00 -6.01 -0.73
C GLY A 122 -6.73 -5.70 0.06
N HIS A 123 -6.35 -6.55 1.01
CA HIS A 123 -5.08 -6.40 1.74
C HIS A 123 -3.88 -6.44 0.77
N MET A 124 -3.90 -7.36 -0.21
CA MET A 124 -2.86 -7.39 -1.24
C MET A 124 -2.80 -6.11 -2.08
N GLU A 125 -3.94 -5.49 -2.40
CA GLU A 125 -3.95 -4.21 -3.12
C GLU A 125 -3.43 -3.05 -2.27
N LEU A 126 -3.75 -3.01 -0.97
CA LEU A 126 -3.19 -2.01 -0.06
C LEU A 126 -1.68 -2.18 0.12
N LEU A 127 -1.18 -3.41 0.24
CA LEU A 127 0.26 -3.68 0.30
C LEU A 127 0.97 -3.25 -0.99
N LYS A 128 0.38 -3.53 -2.16
CA LYS A 128 0.90 -3.02 -3.44
C LYS A 128 0.94 -1.50 -3.46
N LEU A 129 -0.12 -0.85 -2.99
CA LEU A 129 -0.18 0.61 -2.90
C LEU A 129 0.96 1.17 -2.04
N VAL A 130 1.19 0.62 -0.84
CA VAL A 130 2.26 1.04 0.08
C VAL A 130 3.65 0.92 -0.58
N VAL A 131 3.91 -0.21 -1.25
CA VAL A 131 5.20 -0.44 -1.93
C VAL A 131 5.37 0.50 -3.13
N GLN A 132 4.31 0.75 -3.89
CA GLN A 132 4.35 1.61 -5.08
C GLN A 132 4.46 3.10 -4.74
N SER A 133 3.85 3.53 -3.63
CA SER A 133 3.83 4.93 -3.23
C SER A 133 5.13 5.39 -2.57
N VAL A 134 6.05 4.48 -2.25
CA VAL A 134 7.30 4.77 -1.51
C VAL A 134 6.99 5.31 -0.10
N CYS A 135 5.89 4.86 0.51
CA CYS A 135 5.64 5.10 1.92
C CYS A 135 6.69 4.35 2.75
N SER A 136 7.33 5.02 3.70
CA SER A 136 8.27 4.41 4.64
C SER A 136 7.58 3.42 5.60
N SER A 137 6.33 3.71 5.96
CA SER A 137 5.52 2.87 6.85
C SER A 137 4.03 3.13 6.67
N ALA A 138 3.18 2.13 6.88
CA ALA A 138 1.74 2.31 6.87
C ALA A 138 1.06 1.39 7.88
N LEU A 139 0.00 1.89 8.52
CA LEU A 139 -0.92 1.09 9.33
C LEU A 139 -2.16 0.77 8.51
N ILE A 140 -2.47 -0.51 8.32
CA ILE A 140 -3.67 -0.96 7.61
C ILE A 140 -4.74 -1.36 8.63
N LEU A 141 -5.93 -0.77 8.55
CA LEU A 141 -7.09 -1.07 9.38
C LEU A 141 -8.25 -1.57 8.50
N GLU A 142 -9.16 -2.38 9.04
CA GLU A 142 -10.43 -2.71 8.38
C GLU A 142 -11.54 -1.74 8.82
N ASP A 143 -12.58 -1.59 8.01
CA ASP A 143 -13.70 -0.65 8.26
C ASP A 143 -14.67 -1.06 9.39
N ASP A 144 -14.42 -2.21 10.00
CA ASP A 144 -15.13 -2.74 11.18
C ASP A 144 -14.23 -2.84 12.42
N MET A 145 -13.07 -2.18 12.40
CA MET A 145 -12.20 -2.05 13.58
C MET A 145 -12.67 -0.92 14.50
N ASP A 146 -12.70 -1.20 15.80
CA ASP A 146 -12.95 -0.22 16.86
C ASP A 146 -11.66 0.07 17.65
N TRP A 147 -11.55 1.28 18.23
CA TRP A 147 -10.44 1.67 19.09
C TRP A 147 -10.89 2.58 20.24
N ASP A 148 -10.04 2.67 21.26
CA ASP A 148 -10.22 3.56 22.40
C ASP A 148 -10.00 5.04 22.02
N THR A 149 -10.75 5.98 22.60
CA THR A 149 -10.55 7.41 22.37
C THR A 149 -9.13 7.88 22.73
N GLU A 150 -8.47 7.19 23.65
CA GLU A 150 -7.10 7.41 24.10
C GLU A 150 -6.05 6.66 23.26
N ILE A 151 -6.40 6.14 22.08
CA ILE A 151 -5.51 5.33 21.23
C ILE A 151 -4.14 5.99 21.00
N ARG A 152 -4.08 7.32 20.86
CA ARG A 152 -2.83 8.09 20.68
C ARG A 152 -1.90 8.01 21.88
N ASN A 153 -2.44 7.89 23.09
CA ASN A 153 -1.65 7.69 24.31
C ASN A 153 -1.21 6.24 24.44
N GLN A 154 -2.10 5.29 24.11
CA GLN A 154 -1.80 3.87 24.13
C GLN A 154 -0.70 3.49 23.13
N THR A 155 -0.71 4.07 21.92
CA THR A 155 0.29 3.78 20.89
C THR A 155 1.68 4.28 21.24
N ARG A 156 1.85 5.32 22.07
CA ARG A 156 3.16 5.69 22.63
C ARG A 156 3.75 4.58 23.49
N LEU A 157 2.92 3.90 24.28
CA LEU A 157 3.34 2.76 25.09
C LEU A 157 3.65 1.53 24.23
N ILE A 158 2.82 1.27 23.21
CA ILE A 158 3.05 0.19 22.24
C ILE A 158 4.38 0.42 21.52
N ALA A 159 4.64 1.63 21.04
CA ALA A 159 5.88 2.00 20.37
C ALA A 159 7.11 1.76 21.24
N ALA A 160 7.06 2.18 22.52
CA ALA A 160 8.13 1.88 23.47
C ALA A 160 8.33 0.37 23.69
N ALA A 161 7.24 -0.40 23.78
CA ALA A 161 7.30 -1.85 23.94
C ALA A 161 7.86 -2.55 22.70
N VAL A 162 7.47 -2.13 21.49
CA VAL A 162 8.00 -2.68 20.23
C VAL A 162 9.50 -2.45 20.15
N ARG A 163 9.99 -1.23 20.41
CA ARG A 163 11.43 -0.94 20.43
C ARG A 163 12.19 -1.81 21.43
N ALA A 164 11.61 -2.01 22.62
CA ALA A 164 12.20 -2.89 23.63
C ALA A 164 12.27 -4.36 23.18
N LEU A 165 11.25 -4.84 22.46
CA LEU A 165 11.23 -6.21 21.91
C LEU A 165 12.21 -6.39 20.74
N THR A 166 12.38 -5.37 19.90
CA THR A 166 13.28 -5.41 18.73
C THR A 166 14.70 -4.97 19.06
N ASN A 167 15.01 -4.61 20.31
CA ASN A 167 16.29 -4.04 20.75
C ASN A 167 16.71 -2.80 19.94
N GLU A 168 15.74 -1.94 19.61
CA GLU A 168 15.97 -0.68 18.90
C GLU A 168 16.11 0.47 19.89
N GLU A 169 17.00 1.42 19.58
CA GLU A 169 17.10 2.67 20.34
C GLU A 169 15.93 3.61 19.99
N ASP A 170 15.71 4.62 20.84
CA ASP A 170 14.67 5.62 20.58
C ASP A 170 15.08 6.50 19.40
N ASN A 171 14.44 6.28 18.25
CA ASN A 171 14.61 7.09 17.06
C ASN A 171 13.42 8.04 16.92
N ALA A 172 13.69 9.34 17.02
CA ALA A 172 12.67 10.38 16.92
C ALA A 172 11.88 10.31 15.61
N GLN A 173 12.41 9.76 14.51
CA GLN A 173 11.74 9.67 13.21
C GLN A 173 11.03 8.34 12.96
N ALA A 174 11.32 7.31 13.76
CA ALA A 174 10.77 5.97 13.63
C ALA A 174 10.32 5.48 15.03
N PRO A 175 9.13 5.90 15.49
CA PRO A 175 8.73 5.65 16.87
C PRO A 175 8.58 4.17 17.20
N TYR A 176 8.36 3.29 16.22
CA TYR A 176 8.32 1.83 16.45
C TYR A 176 9.69 1.16 16.26
N GLY A 177 10.76 1.91 15.99
CA GLY A 177 12.02 1.38 15.47
C GLY A 177 11.92 1.04 13.98
N SER A 178 13.03 0.62 13.38
CA SER A 178 13.12 0.21 11.96
C SER A 178 13.43 -1.28 11.76
N GLY A 179 13.57 -2.05 12.85
CA GLY A 179 13.89 -3.48 12.82
C GLY A 179 12.72 -4.40 12.48
N TRP A 180 11.66 -3.90 11.84
CA TRP A 180 10.46 -4.65 11.46
C TRP A 180 10.05 -4.32 10.02
N ASP A 181 9.56 -5.32 9.29
CA ASP A 181 8.97 -5.17 7.95
C ASP A 181 7.44 -5.20 7.99
N VAL A 182 6.87 -6.00 8.91
CA VAL A 182 5.43 -6.13 9.17
C VAL A 182 5.25 -6.36 10.68
N LEU A 183 4.29 -5.65 11.28
CA LEU A 183 3.88 -5.78 12.68
C LEU A 183 2.47 -6.38 12.77
#